data_AF-A0A2S6HYT6-F1
#
_entry.id   AF-A0A2S6HYT6-F1
#
_cell.length_a   1.000
_cell.length_b   1.000
_cell.length_c   1.000
_cell.angle_alpha   90.00
_cell.angle_beta   90.00
_cell.angle_gamma   90.00
#
_symmetry.space_group_name_H-M   'P 1'
#
loop_
_entity.id
_entity.type
_entity.pdbx_description
1 polymer ?
#
loop_
_entity_poly.entity_id
_entity_poly.type
_entity_poly.pdbx_seq_one_letter_code
_entity_poly.pdbx_strand_id
1 'polypeptide(L)'
;MAETFTRDGVANQKRLKYDKYGAYAQHLNDFVTFMKNNGVELYAISVQNEPDYAHTWTWWTPSEMLNFMKNYAGSINCKVIAPESFSYMKNMSDPILNDSQALANMDILGAHLYGTPESSFSYPLFKQKGANKELWMTEVYYPNSNNNSADLWPEALEVSYHIHNAMVLGDFQAYVWWYIRRQYGPMKEDGTISKRGYNMAHFSKFVRPGYVRVDATANPSNGVYISAYKGDNKAVIVAINKNTSAVSQKFTFQNGTGGSVSSWITDGSRNLAAGSSYRVSGNAFTAQLPARSVTTFVTSLS
;
A
#
# COMPACT_ATOMS: atom_id res chain seq x y z
N MET A 1 -7.90 12.52 27.71
CA MET A 1 -8.83 13.11 26.71
C MET A 1 -9.98 12.18 26.32
N ALA A 2 -9.85 10.85 26.46
CA ALA A 2 -10.93 9.91 26.15
C ALA A 2 -11.99 9.76 27.26
N GLU A 3 -13.14 9.20 26.90
CA GLU A 3 -14.19 8.71 27.81
C GLU A 3 -14.59 7.28 27.45
N THR A 4 -15.29 6.63 28.38
CA THR A 4 -15.84 5.29 28.18
C THR A 4 -17.31 5.35 27.79
N PHE A 5 -17.75 4.48 26.88
CA PHE A 5 -19.14 4.35 26.47
C PHE A 5 -19.49 2.89 26.14
N THR A 6 -20.78 2.62 25.92
CA THR A 6 -21.27 1.33 25.43
C THR A 6 -21.46 1.38 23.93
N ARG A 7 -20.83 0.47 23.19
CA ARG A 7 -20.95 0.35 21.73
C ARG A 7 -21.48 -1.04 21.40
N ASP A 8 -22.58 -1.12 20.66
CA ASP A 8 -23.18 -2.38 20.19
C ASP A 8 -23.35 -3.43 21.31
N GLY A 9 -23.77 -2.96 22.50
CA GLY A 9 -23.95 -3.79 23.70
C GLY A 9 -22.66 -4.10 24.49
N VAL A 10 -21.48 -3.71 24.00
CA VAL A 10 -20.20 -3.89 24.68
C VAL A 10 -19.87 -2.64 25.50
N ALA A 11 -19.79 -2.81 26.83
CA ALA A 11 -19.43 -1.73 27.75
C ALA A 11 -17.92 -1.39 27.71
N ASN A 12 -17.55 -0.28 28.36
CA ASN A 12 -16.16 0.15 28.59
C ASN A 12 -15.32 0.34 27.31
N GLN A 13 -15.97 0.62 26.18
CA GLN A 13 -15.29 1.03 24.95
C GLN A 13 -14.83 2.48 25.07
N LYS A 14 -13.77 2.88 24.35
CA LYS A 14 -13.20 4.23 24.45
C LYS A 14 -13.53 5.05 23.21
N ARG A 15 -13.80 6.34 23.40
CA ARG A 15 -13.86 7.35 22.33
C ARG A 15 -13.21 8.65 22.78
N LEU A 16 -12.86 9.54 21.86
CA LEU A 16 -12.45 10.90 22.22
C LEU A 16 -13.66 11.69 22.75
N LYS A 17 -13.50 12.40 23.87
CA LYS A 17 -14.55 13.31 24.36
C LYS A 17 -14.81 14.43 23.35
N TYR A 18 -16.07 14.71 23.07
CA TYR A 18 -16.45 15.68 22.03
C TYR A 18 -15.93 17.10 22.32
N ASP A 19 -15.89 17.50 23.59
CA ASP A 19 -15.34 18.80 24.02
C ASP A 19 -13.80 18.87 23.99
N LYS A 20 -13.11 17.78 23.61
CA LYS A 20 -11.65 17.66 23.53
C LYS A 20 -11.10 17.57 22.11
N TYR A 21 -11.92 17.77 21.07
CA TYR A 21 -11.46 17.68 19.68
C TYR A 21 -10.36 18.71 19.37
N GLY A 22 -10.54 19.97 19.78
CA GLY A 22 -9.50 20.99 19.61
C GLY A 22 -8.22 20.68 20.39
N ALA A 23 -8.34 20.16 21.61
CA ALA A 23 -7.19 19.74 22.41
C ALA A 23 -6.45 18.54 21.78
N TYR A 24 -7.17 17.63 21.12
CA TYR A 24 -6.56 16.51 20.40
C TYR A 24 -5.83 16.98 19.12
N ALA A 25 -6.40 17.91 18.35
CA ALA A 25 -5.70 18.52 17.22
C ALA A 25 -4.40 19.23 17.67
N GLN A 26 -4.43 19.94 18.81
CA GLN A 26 -3.22 20.51 19.41
C GLN A 26 -2.21 19.43 19.81
N HIS A 27 -2.66 18.33 20.42
CA HIS A 27 -1.79 17.21 20.75
C HIS A 27 -1.07 16.61 19.53
N LEU A 28 -1.76 16.49 18.39
CA LEU A 28 -1.15 16.07 17.12
C LEU A 28 -0.11 17.09 16.63
N ASN A 29 -0.41 18.40 16.73
CA ASN A 29 0.54 19.48 16.41
C ASN A 29 1.79 19.48 17.31
N ASP A 30 1.61 19.20 18.60
CA ASP A 30 2.72 19.10 19.55
C ASP A 30 3.66 17.95 19.15
N PHE A 31 3.11 16.83 18.68
CA PHE A 31 3.90 15.72 18.17
C PHE A 31 4.64 16.09 16.86
N VAL A 32 3.97 16.74 15.91
CA VAL A 32 4.60 17.24 14.67
C VAL A 32 5.77 18.18 15.00
N THR A 33 5.53 19.11 15.94
CA THR A 33 6.55 20.08 16.39
C THR A 33 7.70 19.39 17.10
N PHE A 34 7.40 18.43 17.98
CA PHE A 34 8.41 17.63 18.68
C PHE A 34 9.32 16.89 17.68
N MET A 35 8.74 16.20 16.70
CA MET A 35 9.51 15.48 15.68
C MET A 35 10.38 16.44 14.86
N LYS A 36 9.82 17.58 14.43
CA LYS A 36 10.56 18.61 13.69
C LYS A 36 11.74 19.17 14.48
N ASN A 37 11.54 19.47 15.76
CA ASN A 37 12.60 19.96 16.65
C ASN A 37 13.72 18.91 16.89
N ASN A 38 13.42 17.63 16.63
CA ASN A 38 14.39 16.53 16.66
C ASN A 38 14.89 16.14 15.26
N GLY A 39 14.73 17.01 14.25
CA GLY A 39 15.26 16.81 12.90
C GLY A 39 14.44 15.89 12.00
N VAL A 40 13.19 15.57 12.39
CA VAL A 40 12.29 14.73 11.60
C VAL A 40 11.09 15.54 11.14
N GLU A 41 11.10 15.94 9.87
CA GLU A 41 9.94 16.56 9.23
C GLU A 41 8.95 15.47 8.80
N LEU A 42 7.89 15.27 9.59
CA LEU A 42 6.83 14.34 9.24
C LEU A 42 6.17 14.74 7.92
N TYR A 43 6.05 13.78 7.01
CA TYR A 43 5.33 13.99 5.76
C TYR A 43 3.84 14.19 6.00
N ALA A 44 3.26 13.38 6.88
CA ALA A 44 1.85 13.37 7.23
C ALA A 44 1.63 12.82 8.64
N ILE A 45 0.46 13.09 9.20
CA ILE A 45 -0.03 12.54 10.47
C ILE A 45 -1.49 12.09 10.32
N SER A 46 -1.83 10.95 10.92
CA SER A 46 -3.19 10.41 10.88
C SER A 46 -4.05 10.90 12.03
N VAL A 47 -5.36 11.01 11.80
CA VAL A 47 -6.34 11.31 12.85
C VAL A 47 -6.45 10.15 13.84
N GLN A 48 -6.54 8.91 13.34
CA GLN A 48 -6.77 7.72 14.15
C GLN A 48 -6.44 6.46 13.35
N ASN A 49 -5.68 5.56 13.95
CA ASN A 49 -5.51 4.19 13.48
C ASN A 49 -6.80 3.37 13.67
N GLU A 50 -7.31 2.74 12.61
CA GLU A 50 -8.42 1.77 12.66
C GLU A 50 -9.58 2.19 13.56
N PRO A 51 -10.20 3.36 13.30
CA PRO A 51 -11.30 3.89 14.10
C PRO A 51 -12.52 2.95 14.14
N ASP A 52 -12.62 2.05 13.17
CA ASP A 52 -13.70 1.08 12.96
C ASP A 52 -13.34 -0.36 13.38
N TYR A 53 -12.18 -0.56 14.04
CA TYR A 53 -11.78 -1.83 14.65
C TYR A 53 -11.16 -1.65 16.05
N ALA A 54 -11.54 -0.58 16.74
CA ALA A 54 -10.87 -0.06 17.92
C ALA A 54 -11.16 -0.78 19.25
N HIS A 55 -11.32 -2.10 19.24
CA HIS A 55 -11.61 -2.91 20.43
C HIS A 55 -10.62 -2.70 21.58
N THR A 56 -9.36 -2.38 21.26
CA THR A 56 -8.30 -2.17 22.26
C THR A 56 -7.74 -0.74 22.30
N TRP A 57 -8.23 0.16 21.43
CA TRP A 57 -7.87 1.59 21.40
C TRP A 57 -9.13 2.47 21.40
N THR A 58 -9.17 3.51 20.57
CA THR A 58 -10.19 4.56 20.60
C THR A 58 -11.06 4.52 19.35
N TRP A 59 -12.36 4.27 19.52
CA TRP A 59 -13.35 4.25 18.45
C TRP A 59 -13.67 5.65 17.93
N TRP A 60 -13.94 5.70 16.63
CA TRP A 60 -14.60 6.83 15.99
C TRP A 60 -15.63 6.31 14.99
N THR A 61 -16.86 6.73 15.14
CA THR A 61 -17.91 6.56 14.14
C THR A 61 -17.61 7.40 12.89
N PRO A 62 -18.23 7.10 11.73
CA PRO A 62 -18.11 7.94 10.55
C PRO A 62 -18.48 9.42 10.82
N SER A 63 -19.49 9.67 11.65
CA SER A 63 -19.93 11.02 12.01
C SER A 63 -18.95 11.74 12.94
N GLU A 64 -18.35 11.04 13.91
CA GLU A 64 -17.31 11.59 14.78
C GLU A 64 -16.05 11.96 13.96
N MET A 65 -15.65 11.08 13.04
CA MET A 65 -14.53 11.33 12.11
C MET A 65 -14.83 12.52 11.19
N LEU A 66 -16.03 12.58 10.58
CA LEU A 66 -16.45 13.70 9.76
C LEU A 66 -16.41 15.03 10.54
N ASN A 67 -16.93 15.05 11.77
CA ASN A 67 -16.93 16.25 12.60
C ASN A 67 -15.50 16.75 12.87
N PHE A 68 -14.57 15.84 13.16
CA PHE A 68 -13.17 16.20 13.35
C PHE A 68 -12.53 16.72 12.07
N MET A 69 -12.69 16.00 10.96
CA MET A 69 -12.14 16.39 9.66
C MET A 69 -12.66 17.76 9.20
N LYS A 70 -13.95 18.03 9.40
CA LYS A 70 -14.57 19.28 9.02
C LYS A 70 -14.11 20.46 9.89
N ASN A 71 -14.16 20.30 11.21
CA ASN A 71 -14.09 21.43 12.14
C ASN A 71 -12.72 21.61 12.80
N TYR A 72 -11.84 20.61 12.77
CA TYR A 72 -10.59 20.62 13.54
C TYR A 72 -9.35 20.25 12.72
N ALA A 73 -9.45 19.36 11.73
CA ALA A 73 -8.28 18.88 10.98
C ALA A 73 -7.53 20.00 10.23
N GLY A 74 -8.23 21.04 9.77
CA GLY A 74 -7.58 22.20 9.11
C GLY A 74 -6.66 23.03 10.02
N SER A 75 -6.63 22.77 11.33
CA SER A 75 -5.68 23.37 12.28
C SER A 75 -4.39 22.57 12.46
N ILE A 76 -4.27 21.39 11.84
CA ILE A 76 -3.09 20.53 11.93
C ILE A 76 -2.01 21.04 10.98
N ASN A 77 -0.80 21.27 11.48
CA ASN A 77 0.35 21.81 10.77
C ASN A 77 1.16 20.72 10.05
N CYS A 78 0.48 19.77 9.42
CA CYS A 78 1.05 18.65 8.68
C CYS A 78 -0.01 18.11 7.72
N LYS A 79 0.37 17.33 6.70
CA LYS A 79 -0.62 16.65 5.87
C LYS A 79 -1.46 15.71 6.73
N VAL A 80 -2.77 15.69 6.51
CA VAL A 80 -3.70 14.88 7.30
C VAL A 80 -4.08 13.60 6.56
N ILE A 81 -3.85 12.45 7.22
CA ILE A 81 -4.33 11.13 6.80
C ILE A 81 -5.64 10.82 7.51
N ALA A 82 -6.64 10.35 6.76
CA ALA A 82 -7.87 9.77 7.30
C ALA A 82 -8.51 8.80 6.28
N PRO A 83 -9.42 7.90 6.70
CA PRO A 83 -9.73 7.54 8.08
C PRO A 83 -8.95 6.33 8.59
N GLU A 84 -8.11 5.69 7.78
CA GLU A 84 -7.36 4.46 8.12
C GLU A 84 -8.27 3.32 8.60
N SER A 85 -9.39 3.09 7.89
CA SER A 85 -10.25 1.94 8.15
C SER A 85 -9.47 0.62 8.05
N PHE A 86 -9.69 -0.29 9.00
CA PHE A 86 -9.04 -1.61 9.09
C PHE A 86 -9.16 -2.45 7.80
N SER A 87 -10.30 -2.34 7.11
CA SER A 87 -10.58 -3.14 5.90
C SER A 87 -11.03 -2.28 4.72
N TYR A 88 -10.55 -1.04 4.65
CA TYR A 88 -10.92 -0.08 3.61
C TYR A 88 -12.45 0.07 3.44
N MET A 89 -13.15 0.13 4.56
CA MET A 89 -14.60 0.24 4.63
C MET A 89 -15.03 1.65 4.19
N LYS A 90 -15.71 1.72 3.04
CA LYS A 90 -16.02 2.99 2.39
C LYS A 90 -16.96 3.87 3.22
N ASN A 91 -17.77 3.29 4.09
CA ASN A 91 -18.63 4.04 5.02
C ASN A 91 -17.85 4.96 5.98
N MET A 92 -16.57 4.68 6.26
CA MET A 92 -15.72 5.55 7.07
C MET A 92 -15.18 6.76 6.30
N SER A 93 -14.98 6.63 4.98
CA SER A 93 -14.39 7.67 4.13
C SER A 93 -15.39 8.44 3.27
N ASP A 94 -16.52 7.84 2.90
CA ASP A 94 -17.57 8.46 2.08
C ASP A 94 -18.06 9.79 2.67
N PRO A 95 -18.28 9.94 4.00
CA PRO A 95 -18.71 11.22 4.56
C PRO A 95 -17.68 12.34 4.36
N ILE A 96 -16.39 12.02 4.48
CA ILE A 96 -15.30 12.99 4.25
C ILE A 96 -15.29 13.42 2.78
N LEU A 97 -15.37 12.45 1.85
CA LEU A 97 -15.38 12.75 0.42
C LEU A 97 -16.61 13.55 -0.02
N ASN A 98 -17.74 13.42 0.70
CA ASN A 98 -18.99 14.10 0.37
C ASN A 98 -19.15 15.49 1.01
N ASP A 99 -18.35 15.86 2.01
CA ASP A 99 -18.35 17.19 2.62
C ASP A 99 -17.15 18.00 2.11
N SER A 100 -17.40 19.14 1.47
CA SER A 100 -16.35 19.93 0.81
C SER A 100 -15.29 20.48 1.78
N GLN A 101 -15.67 20.82 3.01
CA GLN A 101 -14.74 21.34 4.01
C GLN A 101 -13.91 20.22 4.61
N ALA A 102 -14.52 19.06 4.92
CA ALA A 102 -13.78 17.89 5.38
C ALA A 102 -12.80 17.38 4.31
N LEU A 103 -13.22 17.31 3.04
CA LEU A 103 -12.37 16.95 1.92
C LEU A 103 -11.23 17.96 1.71
N ALA A 104 -11.48 19.26 1.88
CA ALA A 104 -10.44 20.27 1.79
C ALA A 104 -9.33 20.05 2.84
N ASN A 105 -9.71 19.65 4.05
CA ASN A 105 -8.81 19.40 5.17
C ASN A 105 -8.14 18.02 5.17
N MET A 106 -8.52 17.10 4.28
CA MET A 106 -7.84 15.81 4.11
C MET A 106 -6.77 15.94 3.02
N ASP A 107 -5.55 15.47 3.25
CA ASP A 107 -4.51 15.43 2.22
C ASP A 107 -4.36 14.04 1.60
N ILE A 108 -4.52 13.01 2.44
CA ILE A 108 -4.27 11.61 2.10
C ILE A 108 -5.46 10.77 2.58
N LEU A 109 -6.06 10.02 1.66
CA LEU A 109 -6.96 8.94 2.05
C LEU A 109 -6.12 7.72 2.42
N GLY A 110 -6.06 7.43 3.72
CA GLY A 110 -5.39 6.25 4.27
C GLY A 110 -6.38 5.09 4.47
N ALA A 111 -5.94 3.88 4.14
CA ALA A 111 -6.70 2.65 4.36
C ALA A 111 -5.79 1.48 4.69
N HIS A 112 -6.27 0.56 5.53
CA HIS A 112 -5.67 -0.75 5.73
C HIS A 112 -6.39 -1.77 4.85
N LEU A 113 -5.80 -2.95 4.64
CA LEU A 113 -6.37 -3.98 3.76
C LEU A 113 -6.56 -5.34 4.45
N TYR A 114 -6.78 -5.35 5.76
CA TYR A 114 -7.02 -6.60 6.48
C TYR A 114 -8.37 -7.21 6.08
N GLY A 115 -8.32 -8.38 5.44
CA GLY A 115 -9.52 -9.09 4.98
C GLY A 115 -10.29 -8.38 3.86
N THR A 116 -9.75 -7.31 3.28
CA THR A 116 -10.42 -6.59 2.20
C THR A 116 -10.46 -7.46 0.96
N PRO A 117 -11.66 -7.77 0.42
CA PRO A 117 -11.75 -8.55 -0.82
C PRO A 117 -11.27 -7.70 -2.00
N GLU A 118 -10.65 -8.33 -3.01
CA GLU A 118 -10.09 -7.65 -4.18
C GLU A 118 -11.14 -6.78 -4.91
N SER A 119 -12.40 -7.22 -4.95
CA SER A 119 -13.52 -6.47 -5.52
C SER A 119 -13.75 -5.11 -4.84
N SER A 120 -13.29 -4.95 -3.61
CA SER A 120 -13.44 -3.73 -2.80
C SER A 120 -12.20 -2.82 -2.85
N PHE A 121 -11.17 -3.16 -3.63
CA PHE A 121 -9.99 -2.31 -3.80
C PHE A 121 -10.33 -1.07 -4.62
N SER A 122 -11.19 -1.20 -5.63
CA SER A 122 -11.64 -0.06 -6.43
C SER A 122 -12.48 0.90 -5.57
N TYR A 123 -12.31 2.21 -5.78
CA TYR A 123 -13.10 3.22 -5.08
C TYR A 123 -13.58 4.33 -6.03
N PRO A 124 -14.74 4.14 -6.69
CA PRO A 124 -15.27 5.10 -7.67
C PRO A 124 -15.48 6.52 -7.12
N LEU A 125 -15.95 6.64 -5.86
CA LEU A 125 -16.17 7.96 -5.25
C LEU A 125 -14.84 8.72 -5.05
N PHE A 126 -13.76 8.03 -4.67
CA PHE A 126 -12.44 8.66 -4.60
C PHE A 126 -11.94 9.07 -5.98
N LYS A 127 -12.15 8.27 -7.03
CA LYS A 127 -11.84 8.71 -8.41
C LYS A 127 -12.61 9.96 -8.83
N GLN A 128 -13.86 10.10 -8.38
CA GLN A 128 -14.70 11.25 -8.68
C GLN A 128 -14.30 12.51 -7.91
N LYS A 129 -13.91 12.38 -6.63
CA LYS A 129 -13.78 13.53 -5.70
C LYS A 129 -12.39 13.76 -5.13
N GLY A 130 -11.53 12.75 -5.15
CA GLY A 130 -10.18 12.77 -4.57
C GLY A 130 -9.12 13.45 -5.43
N ALA A 131 -9.52 14.36 -6.34
CA ALA A 131 -8.55 15.10 -7.13
C ALA A 131 -7.59 15.87 -6.21
N ASN A 132 -6.28 15.77 -6.50
CA ASN A 132 -5.19 16.33 -5.68
C ASN A 132 -5.06 15.75 -4.26
N LYS A 133 -5.73 14.62 -3.97
CA LYS A 133 -5.55 13.86 -2.73
C LYS A 133 -4.69 12.64 -3.02
N GLU A 134 -3.85 12.25 -2.07
CA GLU A 134 -3.10 11.01 -2.18
C GLU A 134 -3.95 9.83 -1.69
N LEU A 135 -3.66 8.62 -2.18
CA LEU A 135 -4.33 7.37 -1.77
C LEU A 135 -3.30 6.36 -1.30
N TRP A 136 -3.27 6.09 0.01
CA TRP A 136 -2.23 5.27 0.63
C TRP A 136 -2.82 4.03 1.29
N MET A 137 -2.21 2.87 1.04
CA MET A 137 -2.42 1.69 1.87
C MET A 137 -1.39 1.75 2.99
N THR A 138 -1.84 2.05 4.21
CA THR A 138 -0.98 2.45 5.34
C THR A 138 -0.66 1.32 6.31
N GLU A 139 -1.37 0.19 6.24
CA GLU A 139 -1.03 -0.99 7.04
C GLU A 139 -1.63 -2.28 6.47
N VAL A 140 -0.81 -3.34 6.43
CA VAL A 140 -1.27 -4.72 6.30
C VAL A 140 -0.15 -5.70 6.69
N TYR A 141 -0.52 -6.92 7.06
CA TYR A 141 0.28 -8.12 6.81
C TYR A 141 -0.55 -9.11 5.98
N TYR A 142 0.08 -9.82 5.04
CA TYR A 142 -0.62 -10.74 4.14
C TYR A 142 0.26 -11.95 3.80
N PRO A 143 -0.27 -13.19 3.73
CA PRO A 143 -1.68 -13.57 3.93
C PRO A 143 -2.05 -13.85 5.40
N ASN A 144 -1.07 -13.92 6.31
CA ASN A 144 -1.29 -14.23 7.72
C ASN A 144 -0.15 -13.67 8.59
N SER A 145 -0.33 -13.74 9.91
CA SER A 145 0.69 -13.41 10.92
C SER A 145 1.15 -14.65 11.69
N ASN A 146 1.17 -15.83 11.06
CA ASN A 146 1.57 -17.08 11.71
C ASN A 146 3.03 -17.02 12.16
N ASN A 147 3.35 -17.68 13.27
CA ASN A 147 4.72 -17.76 13.78
C ASN A 147 5.67 -18.38 12.73
N ASN A 148 6.88 -17.83 12.60
CA ASN A 148 7.94 -18.30 11.71
C ASN A 148 7.52 -18.55 10.25
N SER A 149 6.59 -17.75 9.72
CA SER A 149 6.00 -17.93 8.39
C SER A 149 6.68 -17.14 7.27
N ALA A 150 7.58 -16.20 7.60
CA ALA A 150 8.08 -15.22 6.64
C ALA A 150 8.88 -15.81 5.44
N ASP A 151 9.41 -17.03 5.59
CA ASP A 151 10.20 -17.74 4.57
C ASP A 151 9.42 -18.88 3.87
N LEU A 152 8.14 -19.09 4.18
CA LEU A 152 7.34 -20.13 3.55
C LEU A 152 7.15 -19.86 2.05
N TRP A 153 7.50 -20.83 1.21
CA TRP A 153 7.28 -20.80 -0.24
C TRP A 153 6.34 -21.93 -0.66
N PRO A 154 5.32 -21.69 -1.51
CA PRO A 154 5.07 -20.46 -2.26
C PRO A 154 4.23 -19.39 -1.53
N GLU A 155 3.93 -19.56 -0.24
CA GLU A 155 3.04 -18.63 0.51
C GLU A 155 3.50 -17.16 0.42
N ALA A 156 4.80 -16.89 0.52
CA ALA A 156 5.33 -15.53 0.42
C ALA A 156 5.04 -14.83 -0.92
N LEU A 157 4.73 -15.58 -1.99
CA LEU A 157 4.33 -15.02 -3.27
C LEU A 157 3.01 -14.25 -3.18
N GLU A 158 2.16 -14.57 -2.19
CA GLU A 158 0.95 -13.81 -1.90
C GLU A 158 1.23 -12.35 -1.55
N VAL A 159 2.42 -12.01 -1.03
CA VAL A 159 2.80 -10.61 -0.75
C VAL A 159 2.94 -9.81 -2.05
N SER A 160 3.67 -10.32 -3.05
CA SER A 160 3.81 -9.60 -4.31
C SER A 160 2.49 -9.51 -5.06
N TYR A 161 1.65 -10.56 -4.97
CA TYR A 161 0.30 -10.57 -5.53
C TYR A 161 -0.60 -9.50 -4.89
N HIS A 162 -0.56 -9.38 -3.56
CA HIS A 162 -1.34 -8.37 -2.84
C HIS A 162 -0.86 -6.95 -3.13
N ILE A 163 0.44 -6.73 -3.29
CA ILE A 163 0.98 -5.42 -3.74
C ILE A 163 0.51 -5.13 -5.17
N HIS A 164 0.58 -6.11 -6.09
CA HIS A 164 0.07 -5.95 -7.45
C HIS A 164 -1.41 -5.52 -7.44
N ASN A 165 -2.26 -6.21 -6.68
CA ASN A 165 -3.68 -5.84 -6.58
C ASN A 165 -3.87 -4.44 -5.99
N ALA A 166 -3.14 -4.06 -4.95
CA ALA A 166 -3.21 -2.72 -4.38
C ALA A 166 -2.87 -1.65 -5.43
N MET A 167 -1.82 -1.88 -6.22
CA MET A 167 -1.36 -0.94 -7.24
C MET A 167 -2.28 -0.88 -8.46
N VAL A 168 -2.80 -2.01 -8.91
CA VAL A 168 -3.54 -2.14 -10.19
C VAL A 168 -5.05 -2.01 -10.03
N LEU A 169 -5.63 -2.62 -9.00
CA LEU A 169 -7.07 -2.56 -8.74
C LEU A 169 -7.45 -1.39 -7.82
N GLY A 170 -6.58 -1.08 -6.87
CA GLY A 170 -6.82 -0.04 -5.87
C GLY A 170 -6.29 1.35 -6.25
N ASP A 171 -5.41 1.45 -7.25
CA ASP A 171 -4.70 2.68 -7.60
C ASP A 171 -3.93 3.31 -6.41
N PHE A 172 -3.55 2.49 -5.43
CA PHE A 172 -2.77 2.96 -4.27
C PHE A 172 -1.40 3.48 -4.71
N GLN A 173 -0.97 4.57 -4.07
CA GLN A 173 0.31 5.23 -4.34
C GLN A 173 1.39 4.86 -3.32
N ALA A 174 0.98 4.32 -2.17
CA ALA A 174 1.85 3.76 -1.14
C ALA A 174 1.32 2.41 -0.67
N TYR A 175 2.24 1.53 -0.27
CA TYR A 175 1.95 0.25 0.35
C TYR A 175 2.86 0.08 1.56
N VAL A 176 2.30 0.10 2.76
CA VAL A 176 3.04 0.06 4.02
C VAL A 176 2.68 -1.23 4.76
N TRP A 177 3.69 -2.03 5.05
CA TRP A 177 3.54 -3.23 5.87
C TRP A 177 3.41 -2.84 7.35
N TRP A 178 2.88 -3.75 8.17
CA TRP A 178 2.86 -3.60 9.64
C TRP A 178 4.28 -3.60 10.25
N TYR A 179 4.59 -4.51 11.17
CA TYR A 179 5.95 -4.57 11.72
C TYR A 179 6.99 -4.98 10.68
N ILE A 180 7.99 -4.11 10.44
CA ILE A 180 9.11 -4.38 9.53
C ILE A 180 9.90 -5.61 9.99
N ARG A 181 10.37 -5.59 11.26
CA ARG A 181 11.12 -6.70 11.85
C ARG A 181 10.19 -7.60 12.65
N ARG A 182 9.85 -8.76 12.09
CA ARG A 182 9.00 -9.76 12.73
C ARG A 182 9.16 -11.12 12.05
N GLN A 183 8.95 -12.20 12.80
CA GLN A 183 8.96 -13.59 12.28
C GLN A 183 7.97 -13.90 11.14
N TYR A 184 7.01 -13.01 10.86
CA TYR A 184 6.09 -13.07 9.71
C TYR A 184 6.28 -11.89 8.73
N GLY A 185 7.21 -10.98 9.02
CA GLY A 185 7.39 -9.71 8.32
C GLY A 185 8.47 -9.75 7.24
N PRO A 186 8.76 -8.60 6.61
CA PRO A 186 9.76 -8.50 5.56
C PRO A 186 11.21 -8.65 6.07
N MET A 187 11.46 -8.36 7.34
CA MET A 187 12.75 -8.58 8.00
C MET A 187 12.55 -9.55 9.17
N LYS A 188 13.36 -10.60 9.23
CA LYS A 188 13.33 -11.58 10.31
C LYS A 188 13.97 -11.02 11.58
N GLU A 189 13.78 -11.70 12.69
CA GLU A 189 14.34 -11.27 13.98
C GLU A 189 15.88 -11.29 13.99
N ASP A 190 16.52 -12.09 13.12
CA ASP A 190 17.97 -12.10 12.90
C ASP A 190 18.48 -10.93 12.03
N GLY A 191 17.58 -10.03 11.59
CA GLY A 191 17.90 -8.86 10.75
C GLY A 191 18.01 -9.17 9.25
N THR A 192 17.90 -10.42 8.83
CA THR A 192 17.95 -10.78 7.41
C THR A 192 16.58 -10.57 6.73
N ILE A 193 16.61 -10.38 5.40
CA ILE A 193 15.40 -10.23 4.59
C ILE A 193 14.73 -11.59 4.41
N SER A 194 13.42 -11.67 4.66
CA SER A 194 12.63 -12.89 4.46
C SER A 194 12.15 -13.07 3.01
N LYS A 195 11.57 -14.22 2.65
CA LYS A 195 10.88 -14.40 1.35
C LYS A 195 9.76 -13.39 1.14
N ARG A 196 8.99 -13.06 2.19
CA ARG A 196 7.99 -11.97 2.14
C ARG A 196 8.68 -10.62 1.87
N GLY A 197 9.82 -10.36 2.49
CA GLY A 197 10.65 -9.18 2.25
C GLY A 197 11.16 -9.07 0.82
N TYR A 198 11.63 -10.17 0.23
CA TYR A 198 12.05 -10.19 -1.17
C TYR A 198 10.88 -9.90 -2.12
N ASN A 199 9.68 -10.42 -1.84
CA ASN A 199 8.47 -10.08 -2.61
C ASN A 199 8.14 -8.58 -2.55
N MET A 200 8.27 -7.93 -1.38
CA MET A 200 8.16 -6.47 -1.29
C MET A 200 9.27 -5.76 -2.07
N ALA A 201 10.51 -6.28 -2.00
CA ALA A 201 11.69 -5.68 -2.61
C ALA A 201 11.65 -5.65 -4.15
N HIS A 202 10.89 -6.56 -4.78
CA HIS A 202 10.61 -6.51 -6.23
C HIS A 202 9.89 -5.24 -6.67
N PHE A 203 9.18 -4.57 -5.77
CA PHE A 203 8.60 -3.24 -5.99
C PHE A 203 9.52 -2.17 -5.41
N SER A 204 9.81 -2.24 -4.11
CA SER A 204 10.45 -1.13 -3.39
C SER A 204 11.86 -0.78 -3.87
N LYS A 205 12.65 -1.73 -4.37
CA LYS A 205 14.00 -1.45 -4.88
C LYS A 205 14.02 -0.84 -6.28
N PHE A 206 12.94 -1.01 -7.06
CA PHE A 206 12.94 -0.70 -8.49
C PHE A 206 11.93 0.39 -8.87
N VAL A 207 10.76 0.42 -8.23
CA VAL A 207 9.73 1.44 -8.40
C VAL A 207 9.95 2.51 -7.33
N ARG A 208 10.66 3.57 -7.69
CA ARG A 208 11.11 4.61 -6.74
C ARG A 208 10.07 5.72 -6.58
N PRO A 209 10.08 6.49 -5.48
CA PRO A 209 9.23 7.67 -5.34
C PRO A 209 9.33 8.58 -6.58
N GLY A 210 8.18 9.04 -7.07
CA GLY A 210 8.07 9.82 -8.31
C GLY A 210 7.87 8.99 -9.59
N TYR A 211 8.03 7.67 -9.54
CA TYR A 211 7.59 6.80 -10.63
C TYR A 211 6.07 6.82 -10.73
N VAL A 212 5.56 6.73 -11.96
CA VAL A 212 4.12 6.64 -12.24
C VAL A 212 3.78 5.23 -12.72
N ARG A 213 2.70 4.65 -12.19
CA ARG A 213 2.13 3.42 -12.75
C ARG A 213 1.60 3.73 -14.16
N VAL A 214 1.83 2.84 -15.10
CA VAL A 214 1.27 2.90 -16.46
C VAL A 214 0.31 1.75 -16.67
N ASP A 215 -0.55 1.89 -17.69
CA ASP A 215 -1.44 0.82 -18.07
C ASP A 215 -0.66 -0.37 -18.63
N ALA A 216 -1.12 -1.58 -18.31
CA ALA A 216 -0.54 -2.85 -18.75
C ALA A 216 -1.61 -3.94 -18.63
N THR A 217 -1.51 -4.99 -19.47
CA THR A 217 -2.37 -6.17 -19.33
C THR A 217 -2.11 -6.85 -17.98
N ALA A 218 -2.99 -6.60 -17.01
CA ALA A 218 -2.79 -6.99 -15.63
C ALA A 218 -2.72 -8.52 -15.42
N ASN A 219 -3.49 -9.29 -16.19
CA ASN A 219 -3.55 -10.74 -16.13
C ASN A 219 -3.58 -11.32 -17.56
N PRO A 220 -2.42 -11.46 -18.23
CA PRO A 220 -2.36 -11.88 -19.63
C PRO A 220 -2.70 -13.37 -19.84
N SER A 221 -2.60 -14.17 -18.79
CA SER A 221 -2.90 -15.60 -18.78
C SER A 221 -3.12 -16.05 -17.35
N ASN A 222 -3.96 -17.06 -17.13
CA ASN A 222 -4.30 -17.55 -15.80
C ASN A 222 -3.06 -17.75 -14.90
N GLY A 223 -3.10 -17.18 -13.69
CA GLY A 223 -2.01 -17.27 -12.71
C GLY A 223 -0.79 -16.38 -12.99
N VAL A 224 -0.82 -15.53 -14.02
CA VAL A 224 0.23 -14.55 -14.30
C VAL A 224 -0.29 -13.14 -14.07
N TYR A 225 0.43 -12.34 -13.28
CA TYR A 225 0.03 -10.98 -12.91
C TYR A 225 1.14 -9.98 -13.23
N ILE A 226 0.80 -8.88 -13.89
CA ILE A 226 1.77 -7.90 -14.39
C ILE A 226 1.38 -6.49 -14.00
N SER A 227 2.33 -5.75 -13.43
CA SER A 227 2.24 -4.30 -13.25
C SER A 227 3.43 -3.61 -13.90
N ALA A 228 3.24 -2.39 -14.39
CA ALA A 228 4.27 -1.62 -15.06
C ALA A 228 4.31 -0.18 -14.55
N TYR A 229 5.52 0.38 -14.50
CA TYR A 229 5.82 1.69 -13.95
C TYR A 229 6.86 2.39 -14.84
N LYS A 230 6.80 3.72 -14.92
CA LYS A 230 7.83 4.53 -15.59
C LYS A 230 8.32 5.66 -14.70
N GLY A 231 9.59 5.99 -14.81
CA GLY A 231 10.24 7.07 -14.08
C GLY A 231 11.75 7.04 -14.32
N ASP A 232 12.41 8.19 -14.18
CA ASP A 232 13.87 8.30 -14.33
C ASP A 232 14.40 7.64 -15.63
N ASN A 233 13.71 7.92 -16.74
CA ASN A 233 13.95 7.35 -18.07
C ASN A 233 14.01 5.81 -18.10
N LYS A 234 13.30 5.13 -17.21
CA LYS A 234 13.21 3.68 -17.12
C LYS A 234 11.76 3.21 -17.16
N ALA A 235 11.55 2.03 -17.71
CA ALA A 235 10.36 1.23 -17.48
C ALA A 235 10.71 0.06 -16.56
N VAL A 236 9.85 -0.16 -15.57
CA VAL A 236 9.93 -1.26 -14.61
C VAL A 236 8.68 -2.10 -14.75
N ILE A 237 8.84 -3.41 -14.94
CA ILE A 237 7.74 -4.36 -15.05
C ILE A 237 7.92 -5.37 -13.91
N VAL A 238 6.91 -5.56 -13.08
CA VAL A 238 6.88 -6.64 -12.08
C VAL A 238 5.89 -7.69 -12.55
N ALA A 239 6.38 -8.89 -12.82
CA ALA A 239 5.62 -10.03 -13.30
C ALA A 239 5.65 -11.17 -12.28
N ILE A 240 4.48 -11.68 -11.92
CA ILE A 240 4.29 -12.73 -10.91
C ILE A 240 3.70 -13.94 -11.63
N ASN A 241 4.36 -15.09 -11.55
CA ASN A 241 3.83 -16.36 -12.02
C ASN A 241 3.48 -17.23 -10.81
N LYS A 242 2.19 -17.34 -10.50
CA LYS A 242 1.66 -18.21 -9.44
C LYS A 242 1.43 -19.64 -9.91
N ASN A 243 1.69 -19.99 -11.18
CA ASN A 243 1.53 -21.37 -11.65
C ASN A 243 2.63 -22.30 -11.12
N THR A 244 2.36 -23.61 -11.14
CA THR A 244 3.35 -24.66 -10.84
C THR A 244 4.28 -24.98 -12.01
N SER A 245 4.01 -24.40 -13.19
CA SER A 245 4.85 -24.52 -14.39
C SER A 245 5.41 -23.16 -14.79
N ALA A 246 6.51 -23.17 -15.53
CA ALA A 246 7.05 -21.98 -16.16
C ALA A 246 6.12 -21.48 -17.28
N VAL A 247 6.06 -20.16 -17.47
CA VAL A 247 5.26 -19.52 -18.52
C VAL A 247 6.16 -18.68 -19.41
N SER A 248 6.06 -18.89 -20.72
CA SER A 248 6.71 -18.05 -21.72
C SER A 248 5.86 -16.80 -21.98
N GLN A 249 6.22 -15.67 -21.39
CA GLN A 249 5.46 -14.42 -21.51
C GLN A 249 6.12 -13.47 -22.50
N LYS A 250 5.35 -13.02 -23.49
CA LYS A 250 5.73 -11.92 -24.39
C LYS A 250 5.29 -10.59 -23.80
N PHE A 251 6.21 -9.63 -23.74
CA PHE A 251 5.95 -8.25 -23.33
C PHE A 251 6.14 -7.35 -24.55
N THR A 252 5.17 -6.47 -24.81
CA THR A 252 5.19 -5.51 -25.93
C THR A 252 5.06 -4.10 -25.37
N PHE A 253 6.00 -3.22 -25.72
CA PHE A 253 5.94 -1.81 -25.38
C PHE A 253 5.08 -1.06 -26.40
N GLN A 254 4.14 -0.26 -25.90
CA GLN A 254 3.38 0.70 -26.69
C GLN A 254 3.91 2.10 -26.39
N ASN A 255 4.14 2.92 -27.41
CA ASN A 255 4.55 4.32 -27.27
C ASN A 255 5.88 4.52 -26.53
N GLY A 256 6.86 3.65 -26.79
CA GLY A 256 8.23 3.76 -26.30
C GLY A 256 9.10 2.64 -26.86
N THR A 257 10.41 2.85 -26.86
CA THR A 257 11.38 1.82 -27.24
C THR A 257 12.27 1.48 -26.05
N GLY A 258 12.56 0.20 -25.89
CA GLY A 258 13.51 -0.29 -24.89
C GLY A 258 14.78 -0.78 -25.57
N GLY A 259 15.92 -0.66 -24.91
CA GLY A 259 17.18 -1.26 -25.37
C GLY A 259 17.35 -2.68 -24.85
N SER A 260 18.23 -2.81 -23.85
CA SER A 260 18.42 -4.05 -23.10
C SER A 260 17.53 -4.07 -21.86
N VAL A 261 16.95 -5.24 -21.57
CA VAL A 261 16.12 -5.49 -20.40
C VAL A 261 16.89 -6.35 -19.42
N SER A 262 17.17 -5.80 -18.24
CA SER A 262 17.72 -6.56 -17.10
C SER A 262 16.59 -7.20 -16.30
N SER A 263 16.85 -8.31 -15.61
CA SER A 263 15.85 -8.98 -14.78
C SER A 263 16.40 -9.46 -13.45
N TRP A 264 15.53 -9.50 -12.43
CA TRP A 264 15.80 -10.06 -11.10
C TRP A 264 14.66 -10.98 -10.70
N ILE A 265 14.97 -12.13 -10.10
CA ILE A 265 14.01 -13.21 -9.85
C ILE A 265 14.07 -13.64 -8.38
N THR A 266 12.91 -13.80 -7.77
CA THR A 266 12.72 -14.55 -6.51
C THR A 266 11.79 -15.73 -6.77
N ASP A 267 12.22 -16.91 -6.31
CA ASP A 267 11.43 -18.15 -6.29
C ASP A 267 11.76 -18.94 -5.02
N GLY A 268 11.52 -20.25 -4.98
CA GLY A 268 11.83 -21.09 -3.81
C GLY A 268 13.31 -21.09 -3.42
N SER A 269 14.24 -21.02 -4.39
CA SER A 269 15.68 -21.17 -4.16
C SER A 269 16.49 -19.88 -4.37
N ARG A 270 15.91 -18.88 -5.04
CA ARG A 270 16.56 -17.61 -5.37
C ARG A 270 15.90 -16.44 -4.65
N ASN A 271 16.70 -15.42 -4.37
CA ASN A 271 16.28 -14.19 -3.70
C ASN A 271 16.84 -13.00 -4.47
N LEU A 272 15.99 -12.29 -5.23
CA LEU A 272 16.42 -11.21 -6.15
C LEU A 272 17.69 -11.56 -6.95
N ALA A 273 17.80 -12.82 -7.39
CA ALA A 273 18.94 -13.26 -8.18
C ALA A 273 18.87 -12.60 -9.57
N ALA A 274 20.01 -12.13 -10.08
CA ALA A 274 20.08 -11.63 -11.45
C ALA A 274 19.65 -12.74 -12.43
N GLY A 275 18.71 -12.40 -13.31
CA GLY A 275 18.23 -13.26 -14.37
C GLY A 275 18.94 -12.99 -15.70
N SER A 276 18.39 -13.55 -16.78
CA SER A 276 18.88 -13.28 -18.13
C SER A 276 18.70 -11.81 -18.51
N SER A 277 19.58 -11.33 -19.39
CA SER A 277 19.36 -10.08 -20.12
C SER A 277 18.59 -10.37 -21.41
N TYR A 278 17.62 -9.53 -21.74
CA TYR A 278 16.84 -9.62 -22.97
C TYR A 278 17.14 -8.43 -23.87
N ARG A 279 16.96 -8.61 -25.18
CA ARG A 279 17.01 -7.52 -26.15
C ARG A 279 15.61 -7.30 -26.70
N VAL A 280 15.17 -6.04 -26.72
CA VAL A 280 13.90 -5.69 -27.36
C VAL A 280 14.10 -5.73 -28.87
N SER A 281 13.22 -6.45 -29.57
CA SER A 281 13.15 -6.51 -31.03
C SER A 281 11.70 -6.29 -31.46
N GLY A 282 11.47 -5.37 -32.39
CA GLY A 282 10.10 -5.00 -32.82
C GLY A 282 9.22 -4.55 -31.65
N ASN A 283 9.77 -3.74 -30.74
CA ASN A 283 9.11 -3.27 -29.50
C ASN A 283 8.67 -4.36 -28.53
N ALA A 284 9.17 -5.59 -28.66
CA ALA A 284 8.83 -6.69 -27.78
C ALA A 284 10.04 -7.49 -27.30
N PHE A 285 9.88 -8.18 -26.19
CA PHE A 285 10.78 -9.26 -25.76
C PHE A 285 9.95 -10.40 -25.15
N THR A 286 10.50 -11.61 -25.16
CA THR A 286 9.87 -12.77 -24.54
C THR A 286 10.76 -13.28 -23.42
N ALA A 287 10.19 -13.47 -22.23
CA ALA A 287 10.89 -13.99 -21.06
C ALA A 287 10.22 -15.25 -20.54
N GLN A 288 11.03 -16.16 -19.99
CA GLN A 288 10.52 -17.31 -19.25
C GLN A 288 10.30 -16.88 -17.79
N LEU A 289 9.06 -16.93 -17.33
CA LEU A 289 8.67 -16.72 -15.94
C LEU A 289 8.69 -18.08 -15.22
N PRO A 290 9.64 -18.36 -14.32
CA PRO A 290 9.71 -19.65 -13.63
C PRO A 290 8.43 -19.96 -12.84
N ALA A 291 8.18 -21.25 -12.58
CA ALA A 291 7.09 -21.68 -11.70
C ALA A 291 7.21 -21.02 -10.31
N ARG A 292 6.08 -20.59 -9.74
CA ARG A 292 5.99 -19.97 -8.42
C ARG A 292 7.09 -18.92 -8.21
N SER A 293 7.07 -17.85 -8.98
CA SER A 293 8.13 -16.83 -8.97
C SER A 293 7.57 -15.41 -9.15
N VAL A 294 8.36 -14.44 -8.71
CA VAL A 294 8.20 -13.03 -9.07
C VAL A 294 9.48 -12.55 -9.75
N THR A 295 9.32 -11.81 -10.85
CA THR A 295 10.42 -11.27 -11.65
C THR A 295 10.20 -9.77 -11.85
N THR A 296 11.24 -8.97 -11.58
CA THR A 296 11.24 -7.55 -11.94
C THR A 296 12.15 -7.35 -13.14
N PHE A 297 11.63 -6.73 -14.18
CA PHE A 297 12.37 -6.31 -15.36
C PHE A 297 12.61 -4.80 -15.32
N VAL A 298 13.79 -4.37 -15.73
CA VAL A 298 14.15 -2.95 -15.85
C VAL A 298 14.77 -2.71 -17.21
N THR A 299 14.28 -1.71 -17.92
CA THR A 299 14.83 -1.26 -19.19
C THR A 299 14.95 0.26 -19.20
N SER A 300 15.98 0.77 -19.86
CA SER A 300 16.07 2.20 -20.17
C SER A 300 15.12 2.51 -21.33
N LEU A 301 14.39 3.60 -21.20
CA LEU A 301 13.51 4.12 -22.24
C LEU A 301 14.30 5.08 -23.13
N SER A 302 14.10 4.94 -24.44
CA SER A 302 14.52 5.89 -25.47
C SER A 302 13.32 6.40 -26.27
#